data_AF-A0A7V8XPE7-F1
#
_entry.id   AF-A0A7V8XPE7-F1
#
_cell.length_a   1.000
_cell.length_b   1.000
_cell.length_c   1.000
_cell.angle_alpha   90.00
_cell.angle_beta   90.00
_cell.angle_gamma   90.00
#
_symmetry.space_group_name_H-M   'P 1'
#
loop_
_entity.id
_entity.type
_entity.pdbx_description
1 polymer ?
#
loop_
_entity_poly.entity_id
_entity_poly.type
_entity_poly.pdbx_seq_one_letter_code
_entity_poly.pdbx_strand_id
1 'polypeptide(L)'
;MIKDATIRSTLFLTAVLLAVGSPLLAQSRATYTQFSPNSVKGALYVPDSGPAPHIAVLVIHRTANVLATAATRELSSRGFMVLAMNPRSDNNEAAVHFEANALDVKSGIEFLR
;
A
#
# COMPACT_ATOMS: atom_id res chain seq x y z
N MET A 1 -20.99 -20.82 -44.28
CA MET A 1 -21.74 -21.48 -43.19
C MET A 1 -20.87 -22.05 -42.08
N ILE A 2 -19.84 -22.87 -42.34
CA ILE A 2 -18.95 -23.39 -41.26
C ILE A 2 -17.92 -22.33 -40.79
N LYS A 3 -17.38 -21.50 -41.70
CA LYS A 3 -16.39 -20.45 -41.36
C LYS A 3 -16.95 -19.32 -40.50
N ASP A 4 -18.24 -19.00 -40.65
CA ASP A 4 -18.90 -17.87 -39.95
C ASP A 4 -19.12 -18.17 -38.46
N ALA A 5 -19.39 -19.43 -38.12
CA ALA A 5 -19.51 -19.89 -36.74
C ALA A 5 -18.16 -19.92 -36.02
N THR A 6 -17.08 -20.28 -36.73
CA THR A 6 -15.72 -20.27 -36.17
C THR A 6 -15.27 -18.85 -35.86
N ILE A 7 -15.46 -17.90 -36.78
CA ILE A 7 -15.08 -16.49 -36.59
C ILE A 7 -15.86 -15.87 -35.42
N ARG A 8 -17.17 -16.12 -35.32
CA ARG A 8 -17.99 -15.64 -34.19
C ARG A 8 -17.55 -16.26 -32.85
N SER A 9 -17.25 -17.55 -32.84
CA SER A 9 -16.75 -18.25 -31.64
C SER A 9 -15.38 -17.73 -31.20
N THR A 10 -14.46 -17.45 -32.15
CA THR A 10 -13.15 -16.87 -31.82
C THR A 10 -13.29 -15.46 -31.27
N LEU A 11 -14.13 -14.60 -31.89
CA LEU A 11 -14.39 -13.25 -31.41
C LEU A 11 -14.99 -13.21 -30.00
N PHE A 12 -15.91 -14.13 -29.68
CA PHE A 12 -16.48 -14.24 -28.34
C PHE A 12 -15.43 -14.65 -27.31
N LEU A 13 -14.52 -15.58 -27.66
CA LEU A 13 -13.48 -16.05 -26.75
C LEU A 13 -12.45 -14.95 -26.44
N THR A 14 -12.06 -14.13 -27.42
CA THR A 14 -11.16 -12.98 -27.19
C THR A 14 -11.80 -11.88 -26.33
N ALA A 15 -13.11 -11.63 -26.51
CA ALA A 15 -13.83 -10.64 -25.71
C ALA A 15 -13.95 -11.03 -24.23
N VAL A 16 -14.11 -12.33 -23.94
CA VAL A 16 -14.15 -12.84 -22.55
C VAL A 16 -12.77 -12.77 -21.87
N LEU A 17 -11.68 -13.03 -22.60
CA LEU A 17 -10.31 -12.92 -22.08
C LEU A 17 -9.91 -11.48 -21.71
N LEU A 18 -10.44 -10.47 -22.41
CA LEU A 18 -10.21 -9.05 -22.08
C LEU A 18 -11.01 -8.57 -20.85
N ALA A 19 -12.13 -9.21 -20.53
CA ALA A 19 -12.98 -8.83 -19.39
C ALA A 19 -12.50 -9.38 -18.04
N VAL A 20 -11.62 -10.39 -18.04
CA VAL A 20 -11.05 -11.00 -16.81
C VAL A 20 -9.69 -10.40 -16.44
N GLY A 21 -9.18 -9.44 -17.23
CA GLY A 21 -8.02 -8.65 -16.86
C GLY A 21 -8.32 -7.85 -15.60
N SER A 22 -7.89 -8.35 -14.44
CA SER A 22 -7.94 -7.60 -13.19
C SER A 22 -7.31 -6.23 -13.41
N PRO A 23 -7.93 -5.13 -12.93
CA PRO A 23 -7.25 -3.85 -12.94
C PRO A 23 -5.95 -4.03 -12.15
N LEU A 24 -4.83 -4.06 -12.86
CA LEU A 24 -3.49 -3.87 -12.31
C LEU A 24 -3.34 -2.38 -11.96
N LEU A 25 -4.33 -1.84 -11.25
CA LEU A 25 -4.25 -0.50 -10.70
C LEU A 25 -3.31 -0.63 -9.51
N ALA A 26 -2.04 -0.30 -9.76
CA ALA A 26 -1.12 0.01 -8.69
C ALA A 26 -1.80 1.02 -7.77
N GLN A 27 -1.72 0.79 -6.46
CA GLN A 27 -2.50 1.59 -5.54
C GLN A 27 -2.22 3.08 -5.71
N SER A 28 -3.29 3.82 -5.94
CA SER A 28 -3.21 5.01 -6.77
C SER A 28 -2.61 6.21 -6.04
N ARG A 29 -2.80 6.34 -4.72
CA ARG A 29 -2.33 7.52 -3.97
C ARG A 29 -1.99 7.24 -2.50
N ALA A 30 -0.78 7.64 -2.13
CA ALA A 30 -0.37 7.76 -0.74
C ALA A 30 -0.79 9.13 -0.16
N THR A 31 -1.34 9.13 1.04
CA THR A 31 -1.55 10.35 1.84
C THR A 31 -0.35 10.54 2.76
N TYR A 32 0.47 11.54 2.46
CA TYR A 32 1.63 11.89 3.30
C TYR A 32 1.18 12.67 4.53
N THR A 33 1.69 12.28 5.68
CA THR A 33 1.37 12.90 6.96
C THR A 33 2.63 13.08 7.79
N GLN A 34 2.77 14.24 8.41
CA GLN A 34 3.76 14.50 9.43
C GLN A 34 3.06 14.33 10.78
N PHE A 35 3.58 13.47 11.64
CA PHE A 35 2.99 13.34 12.98
C PHE A 35 3.33 14.59 13.80
N SER A 36 2.48 14.92 14.76
CA SER A 36 2.70 16.01 15.70
C SER A 36 2.35 15.51 17.10
N PRO A 37 3.20 15.74 18.11
CA PRO A 37 4.42 16.56 18.12
C PRO A 37 5.70 15.84 17.63
N ASN A 38 5.63 14.57 17.23
CA ASN A 38 6.80 13.75 16.89
C ASN A 38 7.33 13.98 15.47
N SER A 39 8.64 13.86 15.23
CA SER A 39 9.23 14.02 13.89
C SER A 39 8.96 12.86 12.91
N VAL A 40 8.19 11.86 13.31
CA VAL A 40 7.78 10.72 12.49
C VAL A 40 7.01 11.20 11.24
N LYS A 41 7.40 10.65 10.09
CA LYS A 41 6.74 10.89 8.80
C LYS A 41 6.04 9.61 8.36
N GLY A 42 4.82 9.74 7.85
CA GLY A 42 4.00 8.63 7.38
C GLY A 42 3.53 8.83 5.94
N ALA A 43 3.29 7.71 5.27
CA ALA A 43 2.57 7.61 4.01
C ALA A 43 1.48 6.54 4.19
N LEU A 44 0.22 7.00 4.19
CA LEU A 44 -0.95 6.13 4.33
C LEU A 44 -1.43 5.69 2.95
N TYR A 45 -1.54 4.38 2.78
CA TYR A 45 -2.03 3.70 1.60
C TYR A 45 -3.36 3.04 1.96
N VAL A 46 -4.45 3.50 1.33
CA VAL A 46 -5.80 2.92 1.47
C VAL A 46 -6.19 2.20 0.18
N PRO A 47 -6.74 0.98 0.22
CA PRO A 47 -7.19 0.27 -0.98
C PRO A 47 -8.13 1.14 -1.83
N ASP A 48 -7.87 1.20 -3.14
CA ASP A 48 -8.66 2.02 -4.07
C ASP A 48 -10.09 1.49 -4.30
N SER A 49 -10.34 0.22 -3.96
CA SER A 49 -11.63 -0.45 -4.17
C SER A 49 -11.83 -1.59 -3.16
N GLY A 50 -13.05 -2.13 -3.12
CA GLY A 50 -13.44 -3.20 -2.21
C GLY A 50 -14.14 -2.68 -0.94
N PRO A 51 -14.39 -3.55 0.04
CA PRO A 51 -14.95 -3.15 1.32
C PRO A 51 -13.96 -2.26 2.09
N ALA A 52 -14.49 -1.49 3.05
CA ALA A 52 -13.64 -0.70 3.93
C ALA A 52 -12.61 -1.60 4.65
N PRO A 53 -11.31 -1.23 4.66
CA PRO A 53 -10.29 -2.04 5.29
C PRO A 53 -10.51 -2.11 6.80
N HIS A 54 -10.47 -3.31 7.36
CA HIS A 54 -10.63 -3.58 8.80
C HIS A 54 -9.32 -4.02 9.47
N ILE A 55 -8.28 -4.27 8.69
CA ILE A 55 -6.92 -4.59 9.16
C ILE A 55 -5.97 -3.55 8.58
N ALA A 56 -5.13 -2.99 9.46
CA ALA A 56 -4.03 -2.11 9.09
C ALA A 56 -2.67 -2.79 9.31
N VAL A 57 -1.73 -2.56 8.40
CA VAL A 57 -0.33 -3.02 8.50
C VAL A 57 0.58 -1.80 8.67
N LEU A 58 1.40 -1.83 9.71
CA LEU A 58 2.44 -0.83 9.94
C LEU A 58 3.76 -1.31 9.36
N VAL A 59 4.30 -0.58 8.39
CA VAL A 59 5.62 -0.81 7.80
C VAL A 59 6.57 0.26 8.31
N ILE A 60 7.63 -0.15 8.98
CA ILE A 60 8.63 0.75 9.57
C ILE A 60 10.00 0.10 9.44
N HIS A 61 11.01 0.90 9.15
CA HIS A 61 12.40 0.48 9.26
C HIS A 61 13.18 1.53 10.05
N ARG A 62 14.05 1.07 10.97
CA ARG A 62 14.79 1.94 11.91
C ARG A 62 15.56 3.05 11.18
N THR A 63 16.16 2.74 10.03
CA THR A 63 17.10 3.63 9.34
C THR A 63 16.97 3.60 7.82
N ALA A 64 15.83 3.17 7.29
CA ALA A 64 15.57 3.22 5.85
C ALA A 64 14.32 4.07 5.59
N ASN A 65 14.30 4.77 4.46
CA ASN A 65 13.08 5.41 3.98
C ASN A 65 12.13 4.36 3.40
N VAL A 66 11.00 4.11 4.07
CA VAL A 66 10.04 3.07 3.68
C VAL A 66 8.73 3.62 3.11
N LEU A 67 8.62 4.94 2.93
CA LEU A 67 7.38 5.62 2.53
C LEU A 67 6.83 5.15 1.17
N ALA A 68 7.64 4.53 0.33
CA ALA A 68 7.25 3.98 -0.97
C ALA A 68 7.98 2.66 -1.27
N THR A 69 7.64 1.60 -0.54
CA THR A 69 8.19 0.24 -0.75
C THR A 69 7.20 -0.67 -1.47
N ALA A 70 7.65 -1.83 -1.96
CA ALA A 70 6.75 -2.83 -2.55
C ALA A 70 5.64 -3.25 -1.56
N ALA A 71 5.96 -3.34 -0.27
CA ALA A 71 4.99 -3.73 0.76
C ALA A 71 3.76 -2.80 0.80
N THR A 72 3.93 -1.49 0.60
CA THR A 72 2.80 -0.55 0.65
C THR A 72 1.80 -0.76 -0.48
N ARG A 73 2.30 -0.96 -1.70
CA ARG A 73 1.46 -1.18 -2.89
C ARG A 73 0.85 -2.57 -2.90
N GLU A 74 1.65 -3.58 -2.61
CA GLU A 74 1.24 -4.98 -2.71
C GLU A 74 0.23 -5.36 -1.61
N LEU A 75 0.48 -4.97 -0.37
CA LEU A 75 -0.49 -5.28 0.69
C LEU A 75 -1.78 -4.49 0.48
N SER A 76 -1.68 -3.24 0.07
CA SER A 76 -2.88 -2.44 -0.04
C SER A 76 -3.72 -2.76 -1.29
N SER A 77 -3.11 -3.20 -2.39
CA SER A 77 -3.86 -3.78 -3.53
C SER A 77 -4.62 -5.06 -3.16
N ARG A 78 -4.24 -5.71 -2.05
CA ARG A 78 -4.90 -6.90 -1.50
C ARG A 78 -5.95 -6.57 -0.43
N GLY A 79 -6.27 -5.29 -0.21
CA GLY A 79 -7.34 -4.85 0.68
C GLY A 79 -6.92 -4.50 2.11
N PHE A 80 -5.62 -4.46 2.42
CA PHE A 80 -5.13 -3.99 3.71
C PHE A 80 -4.93 -2.48 3.71
N MET A 81 -5.26 -1.79 4.81
CA MET A 81 -4.73 -0.43 5.00
C MET A 81 -3.24 -0.54 5.34
N VAL A 82 -2.37 0.30 4.77
CA VAL A 82 -0.94 0.27 5.08
C VAL A 82 -0.44 1.65 5.47
N LEU A 83 0.12 1.77 6.66
CA LEU A 83 0.91 2.93 7.06
C LEU A 83 2.39 2.58 6.91
N ALA A 84 3.06 3.18 5.94
CA ALA A 84 4.53 3.22 5.95
C ALA A 84 4.98 4.43 6.75
N MET A 85 5.92 4.25 7.68
CA MET A 85 6.47 5.35 8.46
C MET A 85 7.98 5.29 8.58
N ASN A 86 8.60 6.48 8.55
CA ASN A 86 9.98 6.66 8.98
C ASN A 86 9.97 7.06 10.46
N PRO A 87 10.75 6.39 11.32
CA PRO A 87 10.94 6.80 12.71
C PRO A 87 11.65 8.15 12.79
N ARG A 88 11.80 8.68 14.01
CA ARG A 88 12.41 10.01 14.27
C ARG A 88 13.82 10.18 13.71
N SER A 89 14.54 9.07 13.53
CA SER A 89 15.87 9.02 12.91
C SER A 89 15.85 9.32 11.41
N ASP A 90 14.70 9.20 10.74
CA ASP A 90 14.46 9.56 9.35
C ASP A 90 15.61 9.20 8.39
N ASN A 91 15.89 7.89 8.27
CA ASN A 91 16.94 7.37 7.40
C ASN A 91 18.38 7.79 7.78
N ASN A 92 18.62 8.17 9.05
CA ASN A 92 19.93 8.51 9.59
C ASN A 92 20.32 7.60 10.77
N GLU A 93 21.32 6.74 10.57
CA GLU A 93 21.83 5.83 11.60
C GLU A 93 22.47 6.56 12.79
N ALA A 94 23.12 7.70 12.57
CA ALA A 94 23.73 8.48 13.64
C ALA A 94 22.70 9.19 14.54
N ALA A 95 21.45 9.30 14.10
CA ALA A 95 20.34 9.90 14.85
C ALA A 95 19.45 8.85 15.55
N VAL A 96 19.85 7.58 15.55
CA VAL A 96 19.08 6.51 16.17
C VAL A 96 19.12 6.64 17.69
N HIS A 97 17.93 6.75 18.29
CA HIS A 97 17.70 6.57 19.72
C HIS A 97 16.89 5.29 19.90
N PHE A 98 17.56 4.18 20.19
CA PHE A 98 16.97 2.85 20.10
C PHE A 98 15.75 2.68 21.01
N GLU A 99 15.83 3.20 22.23
CA GLU A 99 14.80 3.17 23.26
C GLU A 99 13.53 3.91 22.81
N ALA A 100 13.66 4.84 21.87
CA ALA A 100 12.55 5.65 21.39
C ALA A 100 11.82 5.03 20.18
N ASN A 101 12.35 3.97 19.56
CA ASN A 101 11.70 3.29 18.43
C ASN A 101 10.31 2.77 18.80
N ALA A 102 10.14 2.27 20.03
CA ALA A 102 8.84 1.79 20.52
C ALA A 102 7.80 2.93 20.60
N LEU A 103 8.22 4.15 20.93
CA LEU A 103 7.36 5.33 20.95
C LEU A 103 6.95 5.77 19.53
N ASP A 104 7.85 5.60 18.56
CA ASP A 104 7.55 5.88 17.16
C ASP A 104 6.53 4.85 16.63
N VAL A 105 6.71 3.56 16.94
CA VAL A 105 5.71 2.51 16.63
C VAL A 105 4.36 2.81 17.28
N LYS A 106 4.34 3.20 18.56
CA LYS A 106 3.11 3.62 19.26
C LYS A 106 2.40 4.75 18.53
N SER A 107 3.14 5.75 18.05
CA SER A 107 2.57 6.88 17.32
C SER A 107 1.89 6.42 16.03
N GLY A 108 2.49 5.46 15.30
CA GLY A 108 1.88 4.84 14.12
C GLY A 108 0.60 4.05 14.45
N ILE A 109 0.61 3.32 15.56
CA ILE A 109 -0.57 2.56 16.04
C ILE A 109 -1.70 3.52 16.45
N GLU A 110 -1.38 4.61 17.13
CA GLU A 110 -2.37 5.62 17.55
C GLU A 110 -2.97 6.36 16.35
N PHE A 111 -2.19 6.62 15.30
CA PHE A 111 -2.69 7.20 14.05
C PHE A 111 -3.67 6.28 13.30
N LEU A 112 -3.48 4.96 13.39
CA LEU A 112 -4.30 3.96 12.68
C LEU A 112 -5.61 3.60 13.40
N ARG A 113 -5.79 4.05 14.65
CA ARG A 113 -6.96 3.76 15.48
C ARG A 113 -8.07 4.79 15.26
#